data_AF-U1Z9Y9-F1
#
_entry.id   AF-U1Z9Y9-F1
#
_cell.length_a   1.000
_cell.length_b   1.000
_cell.length_c   1.000
_cell.angle_alpha   90.00
_cell.angle_beta   90.00
_cell.angle_gamma   90.00
#
_symmetry.space_group_name_H-M   'P 1'
#
loop_
_entity.id
_entity.type
_entity.pdbx_description
1 polymer ?
#
loop_
_entity_poly.entity_id
_entity_poly.type
_entity_poly.pdbx_seq_one_letter_code
_entity_poly.pdbx_strand_id
1 'polypeptide(L)' 'MDIRKVKKLIELLEESGIDELEIKEGEESVRISRHSKQPAYAPQPVYAQAPAPAAAP' A
#
# COMPACT_ATOMS: atom_id res chain seq x y z
N MET A 1 2.19 11.10 16.57
CA MET A 1 1.19 10.03 16.65
C MET A 1 1.88 8.78 17.18
N ASP A 2 1.55 8.32 18.38
CA ASP A 2 2.28 7.22 19.03
C ASP A 2 1.83 5.83 18.60
N ILE A 3 2.78 4.88 18.57
CA ILE A 3 2.49 3.45 18.35
C ILE A 3 1.45 2.89 19.33
N ARG A 4 1.35 3.45 20.55
CA ARG A 4 0.34 3.09 21.55
C ARG A 4 -1.08 3.53 21.13
N LYS A 5 -1.22 4.69 20.49
CA LYS A 5 -2.50 5.15 19.92
C LYS A 5 -2.89 4.26 18.73
N VAL A 6 -1.94 3.96 17.84
CA VAL A 6 -2.17 3.10 16.66
C VAL A 6 -2.68 1.72 17.04
N LYS A 7 -2.12 1.07 18.07
CA LYS A 7 -2.59 -0.25 18.53
C LYS A 7 -4.06 -0.23 18.99
N LYS A 8 -4.44 0.76 19.81
CA LYS A 8 -5.84 0.93 20.23
C LYS A 8 -6.77 1.19 19.04
N LEU A 9 -6.31 1.94 18.06
CA LEU A 9 -7.09 2.19 16.86
C LEU A 9 -7.30 0.90 16.05
N ILE A 10 -6.31 0.02 15.95
CA ILE A 10 -6.46 -1.28 15.28
C ILE A 10 -7.51 -2.13 16.00
N GLU A 11 -7.45 -2.24 17.32
CA GLU A 11 -8.44 -2.97 18.12
C GLU A 11 -9.86 -2.40 17.91
N LEU A 12 -10.02 -1.08 17.97
CA LEU A 12 -11.30 -0.43 17.71
C LEU A 12 -11.79 -0.63 16.27
N LEU A 13 -10.89 -0.63 15.28
CA LEU A 13 -11.24 -0.80 13.87
C LEU A 13 -11.75 -2.23 13.61
N GLU A 14 -11.16 -3.22 14.28
CA GLU A 14 -11.59 -4.62 14.25
C GLU A 14 -12.95 -4.81 14.92
N GLU A 15 -13.16 -4.25 16.12
CA GLU A 15 -14.44 -4.32 16.83
C GLU A 15 -15.57 -3.56 16.12
N SER A 16 -15.26 -2.43 15.50
CA SER A 16 -16.26 -1.58 14.83
C SER A 16 -16.65 -2.10 13.45
N GLY A 17 -15.93 -3.11 12.91
CA GLY A 17 -16.16 -3.63 11.56
C GLY A 17 -15.92 -2.59 10.46
N ILE A 18 -15.11 -1.56 10.73
CA ILE A 18 -14.77 -0.52 9.76
C ILE A 18 -13.68 -1.06 8.83
N ASP A 19 -13.73 -0.69 7.54
CA ASP A 19 -12.72 -1.16 6.58
C ASP A 19 -11.52 -0.20 6.46
N GLU A 20 -11.71 1.09 6.74
CA GLU A 20 -10.67 2.12 6.64
C GLU A 20 -10.88 3.27 7.64
N LEU A 21 -9.79 3.73 8.26
CA LEU A 21 -9.75 4.88 9.16
C LEU A 21 -8.54 5.76 8.84
N GLU A 22 -8.77 7.05 8.57
CA GLU A 22 -7.72 8.06 8.39
C GLU A 22 -7.84 9.12 9.47
N ILE A 23 -6.74 9.40 10.17
CA ILE A 23 -6.65 10.40 11.24
C ILE A 23 -5.52 11.37 10.90
N LYS A 24 -5.81 12.67 11.03
CA LYS A 24 -4.83 13.75 10.89
C LYS A 24 -4.74 14.50 12.21
N GLU A 25 -3.53 14.56 12.77
CA GLU A 25 -3.22 15.26 14.01
C GLU A 25 -2.06 16.23 13.72
N GLY A 26 -2.40 17.48 13.38
CA GLY A 26 -1.42 18.48 12.95
C GLY A 26 -0.74 18.10 11.62
N GLU A 27 0.57 17.91 11.66
CA GLU A 27 1.39 17.49 10.51
C GLU A 27 1.44 15.97 10.32
N GLU A 28 0.93 15.20 11.28
CA GLU A 28 0.97 13.74 11.25
C GLU A 28 -0.34 13.17 10.70
N SER A 29 -0.25 12.22 9.77
CA SER A 29 -1.39 11.48 9.25
C SER A 29 -1.14 9.99 9.35
N VAL A 30 -2.15 9.25 9.78
CA VAL A 30 -2.13 7.78 9.81
C VAL A 30 -3.40 7.27 9.18
N ARG A 31 -3.20 6.32 8.27
CA ARG A 31 -4.27 5.58 7.60
C ARG A 31 -4.14 4.11 7.97
N ILE A 32 -5.21 3.56 8.53
CA ILE A 32 -5.33 2.16 8.91
C ILE A 32 -6.41 1.57 8.02
N SER A 33 -6.11 0.49 7.31
CA SER A 33 -7.08 -0.20 6.46
C SER A 33 -7.06 -1.68 6.80
N ARG A 34 -8.24 -2.24 7.07
CA ARG A 34 -8.41 -3.64 7.47
C ARG A 34 -8.12 -4.57 6.32
N HIS A 35 -8.62 -4.21 5.15
CA HIS A 35 -8.24 -4.86 3.92
C HIS A 35 -7.02 -4.11 3.41
N SER A 36 -5.83 -4.66 3.62
CA SER A 36 -4.71 -4.28 2.80
C SER A 36 -5.18 -4.48 1.37
N LYS A 37 -5.51 -3.38 0.66
CA LYS A 37 -5.27 -3.35 -0.78
C LYS A 37 -3.79 -3.72 -0.84
N GLN A 38 -3.50 -5.01 -1.07
CA GLN A 38 -2.19 -5.42 -1.57
C GLN A 38 -1.84 -4.34 -2.55
N PRO A 39 -0.68 -3.65 -2.43
CA PRO A 39 -0.29 -2.68 -3.42
C PRO A 39 -0.45 -3.42 -4.74
N ALA A 40 -1.50 -3.05 -5.49
CA ALA A 40 -1.79 -3.66 -6.75
C ALA A 40 -0.56 -3.23 -7.53
N TYR A 41 0.37 -4.17 -7.66
CA TYR A 41 1.63 -3.98 -8.34
C TYR A 41 1.20 -3.43 -9.69
N ALA A 42 1.30 -2.11 -9.85
CA ALA A 42 0.91 -1.46 -11.08
C ALA A 42 1.75 -2.17 -12.14
N PRO A 43 1.13 -2.76 -13.17
CA PRO A 43 1.86 -3.58 -14.12
C PRO A 43 3.01 -2.73 -14.65
N GLN A 44 4.23 -3.11 -14.27
CA GLN A 44 5.44 -2.48 -14.76
C GLN A 44 5.41 -2.68 -16.28
N PRO A 45 5.56 -1.62 -17.10
CA PRO A 45 5.59 -1.77 -18.53
C PRO A 45 6.76 -2.70 -18.88
N VAL A 46 6.42 -3.88 -19.40
CA VAL A 46 7.39 -4.84 -19.92
C VAL A 46 7.95 -4.22 -21.20
N TYR A 47 9.14 -3.63 -21.11
CA TYR A 47 9.88 -3.18 -22.28
C TYR A 47 10.23 -4.42 -23.11
N ALA A 48 9.60 -4.53 -24.28
CA ALA A 48 9.94 -5.54 -25.27
C ALA A 48 11.40 -5.38 -25.67
N GLN A 49 12.21 -6.41 -25.42
CA GLN A 49 13.59 -6.45 -25.90
C GLN A 49 13.59 -6.44 -27.43
N ALA A 50 14.28 -5.47 -28.02
CA ALA A 50 14.49 -5.38 -29.46
C ALA A 50 15.36 -6.57 -29.92
N PRO A 51 15.04 -7.21 -31.06
CA PRO A 51 15.82 -8.34 -31.56
C PRO A 51 17.25 -7.89 -31.94
N ALA A 52 18.25 -8.64 -31.46
CA ALA A 52 19.64 -8.44 -31.79
C ALA A 52 19.91 -8.81 -33.28
N PRO A 53 20.77 -8.07 -33.98
CA PRO A 53 21.08 -8.36 -35.38
C PRO A 53 21.87 -9.68 -35.48
N ALA A 54 21.40 -10.57 -36.35
CA ALA A 54 22.10 -11.81 -36.67
C ALA A 54 23.42 -11.49 -37.38
N ALA A 55 24.53 -11.96 -36.82
CA ALA A 55 25.82 -11.95 -37.49
C ALA A 55 25.79 -12.94 -38.65
N ALA A 56 26.00 -12.43 -39.86
CA ALA A 56 26.18 -13.24 -41.07
C ALA A 56 27.57 -13.92 -41.06
N PRO A 57 27.69 -15.13 -41.65
CA PRO A 57 28.93 -15.91 -41.69
C PRO A 57 30.04 -15.30 -42.55
#